data_AF-A9B389-F1
#
_entry.id   AF-A9B389-F1
#
_cell.length_a   1.000
_cell.length_b   1.000
_cell.length_c   1.000
_cell.angle_alpha   90.00
_cell.angle_beta   90.00
_cell.angle_gamma   90.00
#
_symmetry.space_group_name_H-M   'P 1'
#
loop_
_entity.id
_entity.type
_entity.pdbx_description
1 polymer ?
#
loop_
_entity_poly.entity_id
_entity_poly.type
_entity_poly.pdbx_seq_one_letter_code
_entity_poly.pdbx_strand_id
1 'polypeptide(L)'
;MDCGQFLSQVFVAHSAPTRRSARMLHMFVPVDGHWVACKERIMDFRSYYHAAKRTMNSTLSREMQLCTAALGICGEVGEALTALETSIDTPDQAVINELGDVCWYITWSMELFDINMLHSFVSAPENDRDVYLLAAQFADIVKKIACHQHPMTDNHKATIIDILSRLHAWVCDAATWENASIYDVYEANIAKLQQRFATEQGFTSEESISRADTVAIERSIP
;
A
#
# COMPACT_ATOMS: atom_id res chain seq x y z
N MET A 1 -16.56 19.69 34.99
CA MET A 1 -16.28 18.28 34.62
C MET A 1 -14.99 18.34 33.85
N ASP A 2 -13.94 17.81 34.50
CA ASP A 2 -12.55 18.11 34.20
C ASP A 2 -11.98 17.11 33.20
N CYS A 3 -11.29 17.63 32.19
CA CYS A 3 -10.71 16.92 31.07
C CYS A 3 -9.25 16.64 31.41
N GLY A 4 -9.01 15.64 32.25
CA GLY A 4 -7.67 15.35 32.73
C GLY A 4 -7.58 13.97 33.35
N GLN A 5 -7.21 12.98 32.52
CA GLN A 5 -6.41 11.79 32.86
C GLN A 5 -6.60 10.69 31.80
N PHE A 6 -5.81 10.74 30.73
CA PHE A 6 -5.36 9.51 30.07
C PHE A 6 -3.83 9.55 30.01
N LEU A 7 -3.25 8.71 30.86
CA LEU A 7 -1.83 8.63 31.19
C LEU A 7 -0.97 8.40 29.94
N SER A 8 -0.10 9.36 29.64
CA SER A 8 1.06 9.19 28.78
C SER A 8 2.16 8.45 29.56
N GLN A 9 2.43 7.20 29.22
CA GLN A 9 3.70 6.57 29.62
C GLN A 9 4.79 7.08 28.67
N VAL A 10 5.62 7.99 29.17
CA VAL A 10 6.85 8.43 28.51
C VAL A 10 7.97 7.51 29.01
N PHE A 11 8.60 6.75 28.12
CA PHE A 11 9.78 5.95 28.45
C PHE A 11 11.03 6.79 28.14
N VAL A 12 11.77 7.18 29.17
CA VAL A 12 13.01 7.94 29.04
C VAL A 12 14.20 6.98 29.14
N ALA A 13 14.90 6.74 28.03
CA ALA A 13 16.15 5.99 28.04
C ALA A 13 17.34 6.93 28.27
N HIS A 14 18.22 6.58 29.22
CA HIS A 14 19.37 7.39 29.62
C HIS A 14 20.65 7.09 28.82
N SER A 15 20.57 6.20 27.82
CA SER A 15 21.70 5.79 26.99
C SER A 15 21.27 5.51 25.55
N ALA A 16 22.17 5.77 24.60
CA ALA A 16 21.90 5.60 23.17
C ALA A 16 21.61 4.13 22.80
N PRO A 17 20.64 3.84 21.90
CA PRO A 17 20.37 2.49 21.44
C PRO A 17 21.59 1.88 20.77
N THR A 18 21.86 0.60 21.03
CA THR A 18 23.05 -0.09 20.48
C THR A 18 22.89 -0.45 19.00
N ARG A 19 23.97 -0.82 18.29
CA ARG A 19 23.96 -1.20 16.86
C ARG A 19 22.99 -2.34 16.49
N ARG A 20 22.55 -3.17 17.44
CA ARG A 20 21.52 -4.21 17.21
C ARG A 20 20.09 -3.66 17.06
N SER A 21 19.87 -2.39 17.40
CA SER A 21 18.59 -1.66 17.34
C SER A 21 18.52 -0.66 16.17
N ALA A 22 19.35 -0.81 15.13
CA ALA A 22 19.39 0.14 14.00
C ALA A 22 18.04 0.31 13.26
N ARG A 23 17.14 -0.69 13.32
CA ARG A 23 15.75 -0.57 12.83
C ARG A 23 14.82 0.28 13.70
N MET A 24 15.24 0.69 14.90
CA MET A 24 14.46 1.53 15.83
C MET A 24 14.96 2.98 15.90
N LEU A 25 16.01 3.35 15.17
CA LEU A 25 16.55 4.72 15.22
C LEU A 25 15.54 5.78 14.76
N HIS A 26 14.62 5.44 13.84
CA HIS A 26 13.51 6.31 13.44
C HIS A 26 12.46 6.51 14.53
N MET A 27 12.51 5.72 15.61
CA MET A 27 11.51 5.70 16.67
C MET A 27 11.94 6.52 17.90
N PHE A 28 13.13 7.12 17.89
CA PHE A 28 13.64 7.93 19.00
C PHE A 28 14.28 9.22 18.51
N VAL A 29 13.81 10.36 19.02
CA VAL A 29 14.37 11.69 18.70
C VAL A 29 15.16 12.19 19.90
N PRO A 30 16.37 12.76 19.70
CA PRO A 30 17.10 13.41 20.77
C PRO A 30 16.44 14.76 21.11
N VAL A 31 15.98 14.90 22.36
CA VAL A 31 15.46 16.16 22.92
C VAL A 31 16.21 16.41 24.23
N ASP A 32 16.95 17.52 24.30
CA ASP A 32 17.69 17.96 25.50
C ASP A 32 18.60 16.90 26.14
N GLY A 33 19.27 16.09 25.32
CA GLY A 33 20.17 15.02 25.79
C GLY A 33 19.49 13.72 26.21
N HIS A 34 18.18 13.61 26.01
CA HIS A 34 17.39 12.40 26.24
C HIS A 34 16.86 11.83 24.92
N TRP A 35 16.72 10.50 24.85
CA TRP A 35 16.04 9.83 23.74
C TRP A 35 14.55 9.69 24.07
N VAL A 36 13.72 10.41 23.33
CA VAL A 36 12.25 10.35 23.46
C VAL A 36 11.72 9.40 22.40
N ALA A 37 10.95 8.39 22.80
CA ALA A 37 10.23 7.55 21.84
C ALA A 37 9.20 8.40 21.09
N CYS A 38 9.33 8.53 19.77
CA CYS A 38 8.30 9.11 18.93
C CYS A 38 7.07 8.20 19.00
N LYS A 39 6.01 8.71 19.63
CA LYS A 39 4.72 8.03 19.77
C LYS A 39 3.86 8.21 18.52
N GLU A 40 4.48 8.24 17.34
CA GLU A 40 3.73 8.13 16.10
C GLU A 40 3.43 6.65 15.89
N ARG A 41 2.14 6.33 15.76
CA ARG A 41 1.72 4.97 15.45
C ARG A 41 2.10 4.69 14.01
N ILE A 42 3.31 4.15 13.83
CA ILE A 42 3.74 3.59 12.55
C ILE A 42 2.70 2.56 12.13
N MET A 43 2.01 2.81 11.02
CA MET A 43 1.01 1.90 10.50
C MET A 43 1.68 0.64 9.94
N ASP A 44 1.59 -0.51 10.62
CA ASP A 44 2.11 -1.76 10.04
C ASP A 44 1.22 -2.31 8.91
N PHE A 45 1.74 -3.26 8.12
CA PHE A 45 1.01 -3.81 6.97
C PHE A 45 -0.33 -4.45 7.35
N ARG A 46 -0.41 -5.06 8.54
CA ARG A 46 -1.66 -5.68 9.01
C ARG A 46 -2.71 -4.62 9.32
N SER A 47 -2.31 -3.55 9.99
CA SER A 47 -3.18 -2.41 10.29
C SER A 47 -3.63 -1.73 9.01
N TYR A 48 -2.71 -1.53 8.06
CA TYR A 48 -2.98 -1.04 6.72
C TYR A 48 -4.00 -1.91 5.98
N TYR A 49 -3.79 -3.23 5.91
CA TYR A 49 -4.69 -4.18 5.27
C TYR A 49 -6.14 -4.04 5.77
N HIS A 50 -6.33 -4.01 7.10
CA HIS A 50 -7.66 -3.89 7.67
C HIS A 50 -8.30 -2.51 7.42
N ALA A 51 -7.50 -1.45 7.40
CA ALA A 51 -7.99 -0.10 7.09
C ALA A 51 -8.41 0.00 5.62
N ALA A 52 -7.56 -0.46 4.69
CA ALA A 52 -7.80 -0.47 3.25
C ALA A 52 -8.99 -1.34 2.87
N LYS A 53 -9.12 -2.54 3.45
CA LYS A 53 -10.21 -3.49 3.19
C LYS A 53 -11.61 -2.87 3.30
N ARG A 54 -11.82 -1.93 4.22
CA ARG A 54 -13.12 -1.25 4.40
C ARG A 54 -13.55 -0.39 3.21
N THR A 55 -12.62 -0.07 2.32
CA THR A 55 -12.84 0.80 1.16
C THR A 55 -13.00 0.04 -0.15
N MET A 56 -12.99 -1.30 -0.11
CA MET A 56 -13.17 -2.14 -1.29
C MET A 56 -14.65 -2.21 -1.68
N ASN A 57 -14.91 -2.20 -2.99
CA ASN A 57 -16.27 -2.36 -3.51
C ASN A 57 -16.70 -3.83 -3.48
N SER A 58 -17.34 -4.25 -2.38
CA SER A 58 -17.83 -5.62 -2.23
C SER A 58 -19.19 -5.89 -2.89
N THR A 59 -19.83 -4.90 -3.53
CA THR A 59 -21.15 -5.09 -4.18
C THR A 59 -21.04 -5.69 -5.57
N LEU A 60 -19.83 -5.68 -6.15
CA LEU A 60 -19.54 -6.28 -7.45
C LEU A 60 -19.62 -7.80 -7.40
N SER A 61 -19.93 -8.44 -8.54
CA SER A 61 -19.79 -9.90 -8.66
C SER A 61 -18.35 -10.31 -8.40
N ARG A 62 -18.15 -11.57 -7.99
CA ARG A 62 -16.82 -12.06 -7.65
C ARG A 62 -15.84 -11.95 -8.82
N GLU A 63 -16.29 -12.28 -10.03
CA GLU A 63 -15.52 -12.20 -11.26
C GLU A 63 -15.16 -10.74 -11.57
N MET A 64 -16.12 -9.82 -11.37
CA MET A 64 -15.86 -8.40 -11.59
C MET A 64 -14.85 -7.86 -10.58
N GLN A 65 -14.93 -8.24 -9.30
CA GLN A 65 -13.91 -7.85 -8.31
C GLN A 65 -12.52 -8.37 -8.67
N LEU A 66 -12.42 -9.62 -9.13
CA LEU A 66 -11.16 -10.20 -9.61
C LEU A 66 -10.59 -9.39 -10.80
N CYS A 67 -11.43 -9.11 -11.79
CA CYS A 67 -11.05 -8.29 -12.94
C CYS A 67 -10.64 -6.87 -12.51
N THR A 68 -11.36 -6.24 -11.58
CA THR A 68 -11.00 -4.92 -11.02
C THR A 68 -9.64 -4.95 -10.36
N ALA A 69 -9.33 -5.98 -9.56
CA ALA A 69 -8.03 -6.13 -8.94
C ALA A 69 -6.89 -6.29 -9.97
N ALA A 70 -7.10 -7.08 -11.03
CA ALA A 70 -6.11 -7.26 -12.09
C ALA A 70 -5.85 -5.98 -12.88
N LEU A 71 -6.92 -5.31 -13.31
CA LEU A 71 -6.82 -4.04 -14.04
C LEU A 71 -6.18 -2.96 -13.17
N GLY A 72 -6.55 -2.92 -11.89
CA GLY A 72 -5.95 -2.05 -10.89
C GLY A 72 -4.45 -2.25 -10.76
N ILE A 73 -3.98 -3.47 -10.46
CA ILE A 73 -2.53 -3.74 -10.37
C ILE A 73 -1.80 -3.31 -11.65
N CYS A 74 -2.34 -3.61 -12.83
CA CYS A 74 -1.71 -3.18 -14.09
C CYS A 74 -1.67 -1.66 -14.24
N GLY A 75 -2.75 -0.95 -13.90
CA GLY A 75 -2.82 0.51 -13.99
C GLY A 75 -1.89 1.20 -13.01
N GLU A 76 -2.04 0.91 -11.71
CA GLU A 76 -1.29 1.58 -10.65
C GLU A 76 0.22 1.31 -10.72
N VAL A 77 0.63 0.12 -11.19
CA VAL A 77 2.06 -0.15 -11.46
C VAL A 77 2.60 0.77 -12.55
N GLY A 78 1.83 0.99 -13.62
CA GLY A 78 2.22 1.90 -14.70
C GLY A 78 2.27 3.36 -14.25
N GLU A 79 1.30 3.80 -13.45
CA GLU A 79 1.26 5.16 -12.90
C GLU A 79 2.43 5.39 -11.92
N ALA A 80 2.70 4.44 -11.03
CA ALA A 80 3.83 4.52 -10.10
C ALA A 80 5.20 4.56 -10.81
N LEU A 81 5.40 3.74 -11.85
CA LEU A 81 6.63 3.79 -12.65
C LEU A 81 6.77 5.11 -13.41
N THR A 82 5.67 5.62 -13.97
CA THR A 82 5.67 6.94 -14.63
C THR A 82 6.01 8.05 -13.65
N ALA A 83 5.43 8.02 -12.44
CA ALA A 83 5.73 8.99 -11.39
C ALA A 83 7.21 8.93 -10.98
N LEU A 84 7.77 7.72 -10.82
CA LEU A 84 9.19 7.50 -10.49
C LEU A 84 10.13 8.08 -11.56
N GLU A 85 9.79 7.95 -12.84
CA GLU A 85 10.56 8.53 -13.94
C GLU A 85 10.57 10.07 -13.92
N THR A 86 9.53 10.68 -13.36
CA THR A 86 9.36 12.14 -13.29
C THR A 86 9.84 12.77 -11.99
N SER A 87 10.14 11.99 -10.96
CA SER A 87 10.59 12.49 -9.65
C SER A 87 12.00 13.09 -9.74
N ILE A 88 12.22 14.25 -9.11
CA ILE A 88 13.52 14.95 -9.05
C ILE A 88 13.80 15.40 -7.61
N ASP A 89 14.95 15.00 -7.08
CA ASP A 89 15.66 15.47 -5.86
C ASP A 89 14.94 15.43 -4.48
N THR A 90 13.61 15.26 -4.39
CA THR A 90 12.85 15.18 -3.12
C THR A 90 11.71 14.16 -3.19
N PRO A 91 11.25 13.56 -2.06
CA PRO A 91 10.12 12.62 -2.06
C PRO A 91 8.93 13.21 -2.80
N ASP A 92 8.61 12.65 -3.95
CA ASP A 92 7.47 13.13 -4.72
C ASP A 92 6.19 12.52 -4.14
N GLN A 93 5.32 13.38 -3.61
CA GLN A 93 4.02 12.96 -3.08
C GLN A 93 3.19 12.23 -4.14
N ALA A 94 3.38 12.51 -5.44
CA ALA A 94 2.78 11.75 -6.52
C ALA A 94 3.25 10.30 -6.49
N VAL A 95 4.56 10.04 -6.42
CA VAL A 95 5.10 8.68 -6.31
C VAL A 95 4.55 7.95 -5.09
N ILE A 96 4.56 8.60 -3.91
CA ILE A 96 4.02 8.01 -2.68
C ILE A 96 2.54 7.65 -2.82
N ASN A 97 1.76 8.49 -3.50
CA ASN A 97 0.35 8.24 -3.74
C ASN A 97 0.12 7.03 -4.64
N GLU A 98 0.91 6.88 -5.72
CA GLU A 98 0.79 5.76 -6.66
C GLU A 98 1.28 4.44 -6.07
N LEU A 99 2.41 4.47 -5.34
CA LEU A 99 2.89 3.33 -4.56
C LEU A 99 1.83 2.85 -3.54
N GLY A 100 1.08 3.80 -2.97
CA GLY A 100 -0.06 3.53 -2.11
C GLY A 100 -1.21 2.82 -2.81
N ASP A 101 -1.51 3.19 -4.05
CA ASP A 101 -2.60 2.56 -4.83
C ASP A 101 -2.20 1.15 -5.30
N VAL A 102 -0.92 0.92 -5.61
CA VAL A 102 -0.38 -0.43 -5.80
C VAL A 102 -0.59 -1.29 -4.55
N CYS A 103 -0.23 -0.77 -3.37
CA CYS A 103 -0.46 -1.45 -2.09
C CYS A 103 -1.94 -1.77 -1.86
N TRP A 104 -2.83 -0.86 -2.25
CA TRP A 104 -4.27 -1.04 -2.08
C TRP A 104 -4.77 -2.23 -2.89
N TYR A 105 -4.40 -2.36 -4.16
CA TYR A 105 -4.76 -3.52 -4.97
C TYR A 105 -4.06 -4.81 -4.56
N ILE A 106 -2.86 -4.74 -3.98
CA ILE A 106 -2.25 -5.91 -3.32
C ILE A 106 -3.15 -6.40 -2.19
N THR A 107 -3.65 -5.51 -1.33
CA THR A 107 -4.56 -5.89 -0.23
C THR A 107 -5.89 -6.43 -0.74
N TRP A 108 -6.45 -5.86 -1.81
CA TRP A 108 -7.69 -6.37 -2.41
C TRP A 108 -7.49 -7.76 -3.00
N SER A 109 -6.37 -7.97 -3.68
CA SER A 109 -6.01 -9.28 -4.21
C SER A 109 -5.84 -10.32 -3.10
N MET A 110 -5.19 -9.95 -1.99
CA MET A 110 -5.05 -10.82 -0.83
C MET A 110 -6.42 -11.21 -0.24
N GLU A 111 -7.32 -10.24 -0.06
CA GLU A 111 -8.68 -10.50 0.42
C GLU A 111 -9.44 -11.42 -0.54
N LEU A 112 -9.34 -11.16 -1.84
CA LEU A 112 -10.03 -11.97 -2.83
C LEU A 112 -9.52 -13.41 -2.78
N PHE A 113 -8.21 -13.63 -2.74
CA PHE A 113 -7.63 -14.97 -2.81
C PHE A 113 -7.45 -15.67 -1.45
N ASP A 114 -7.98 -15.09 -0.37
CA ASP A 114 -7.85 -15.60 1.00
C ASP A 114 -6.36 -15.84 1.36
N ILE A 115 -5.56 -14.80 1.16
CA ILE A 115 -4.12 -14.79 1.46
C ILE A 115 -3.90 -13.99 2.74
N ASN A 116 -3.42 -14.66 3.78
CA ASN A 116 -3.24 -14.05 5.09
C ASN A 116 -1.83 -13.48 5.33
N MET A 117 -0.88 -13.77 4.44
CA MET A 117 0.52 -13.39 4.61
C MET A 117 1.25 -13.33 3.26
N LEU A 118 2.09 -12.30 3.08
CA LEU A 118 3.08 -12.21 2.01
C LEU A 118 4.43 -12.80 2.47
N HIS A 119 5.27 -13.20 1.52
CA HIS A 119 6.63 -13.63 1.81
C HIS A 119 7.48 -12.45 2.32
N SER A 120 8.11 -12.63 3.50
CA SER A 120 8.87 -11.55 4.15
C SER A 120 10.32 -11.39 3.65
N PHE A 121 10.83 -12.33 2.86
CA PHE A 121 12.21 -12.36 2.38
C PHE A 121 12.24 -12.69 0.88
N VAL A 122 11.59 -11.84 0.10
CA VAL A 122 11.64 -11.91 -1.36
C VAL A 122 12.37 -10.69 -1.89
N SER A 123 13.20 -10.88 -2.91
CA SER A 123 13.85 -9.78 -3.60
C SER A 123 12.81 -9.03 -4.44
N ALA A 124 12.92 -7.71 -4.46
CA ALA A 124 12.23 -6.91 -5.45
C ALA A 124 12.64 -7.34 -6.88
N PRO A 125 11.81 -7.06 -7.89
CA PRO A 125 12.16 -7.20 -9.30
C PRO A 125 13.43 -6.40 -9.62
N GLU A 126 14.27 -6.90 -10.52
CA GLU A 126 15.59 -6.30 -10.79
C GLU A 126 15.49 -4.99 -11.58
N ASN A 127 14.38 -4.80 -12.30
CA ASN A 127 14.15 -3.68 -13.21
C ASN A 127 12.64 -3.51 -13.48
N ASP A 128 12.26 -2.38 -14.08
CA ASP A 128 10.87 -2.01 -14.34
C ASP A 128 10.14 -3.00 -15.24
N ARG A 129 10.85 -3.61 -16.20
CA ARG A 129 10.28 -4.65 -17.07
C ARG A 129 9.79 -5.83 -16.24
N ASP A 130 10.53 -6.23 -15.21
CA ASP A 130 10.12 -7.33 -14.33
C ASP A 130 8.88 -6.95 -13.49
N VAL A 131 8.73 -5.69 -13.09
CA VAL A 131 7.52 -5.18 -12.41
C VAL A 131 6.30 -5.31 -13.34
N TYR A 132 6.42 -4.85 -14.60
CA TYR A 132 5.36 -5.03 -15.60
C TYR A 132 5.03 -6.50 -15.86
N LEU A 133 6.04 -7.38 -15.93
CA LEU A 133 5.83 -8.81 -16.14
C LEU A 133 5.07 -9.45 -14.98
N LEU A 134 5.33 -9.04 -13.73
CA LEU A 134 4.58 -9.51 -12.56
C LEU A 134 3.11 -9.10 -12.63
N ALA A 135 2.82 -7.83 -12.94
CA ALA A 135 1.45 -7.34 -13.12
C ALA A 135 0.73 -8.10 -14.25
N ALA A 136 1.40 -8.32 -15.38
CA ALA A 136 0.84 -9.06 -16.51
C ALA A 136 0.58 -10.54 -16.19
N GLN A 137 1.47 -11.19 -15.44
CA GLN A 137 1.28 -12.58 -14.99
C GLN A 137 0.10 -12.70 -14.04
N PHE A 138 -0.07 -11.75 -13.12
CA PHE A 138 -1.24 -11.70 -12.23
C PHE A 138 -2.54 -11.57 -13.03
N ALA A 139 -2.58 -10.65 -14.00
CA ALA A 139 -3.74 -10.47 -14.87
C ALA A 139 -4.06 -11.72 -15.70
N ASP A 140 -3.05 -12.45 -16.19
CA ASP A 140 -3.27 -13.71 -16.92
C ASP A 140 -3.89 -14.80 -16.03
N ILE A 141 -3.45 -14.92 -14.78
CA ILE A 141 -4.03 -15.85 -13.80
C ILE A 141 -5.48 -15.45 -13.51
N VAL A 142 -5.75 -14.18 -13.26
CA VAL A 142 -7.11 -13.67 -13.04
C VAL A 142 -8.00 -13.95 -14.24
N LYS A 143 -7.54 -13.67 -15.46
CA LYS A 143 -8.29 -13.96 -16.70
C LYS A 143 -8.66 -15.43 -16.81
N LYS A 144 -7.72 -16.34 -16.51
CA LYS A 144 -7.99 -17.80 -16.52
C LYS A 144 -9.11 -18.16 -15.55
N ILE A 145 -9.11 -17.58 -14.34
CA ILE A 145 -10.06 -17.91 -13.29
C ILE A 145 -11.42 -17.24 -13.51
N ALA A 146 -11.43 -15.92 -13.68
CA ALA A 146 -12.65 -15.10 -13.74
C ALA A 146 -13.33 -15.14 -15.11
N CYS A 147 -12.56 -15.17 -16.21
CA CYS A 147 -13.12 -15.07 -17.56
C CYS A 147 -13.27 -16.44 -18.23
N HIS A 148 -12.30 -17.33 -18.05
CA HIS A 148 -12.32 -18.67 -18.66
C HIS A 148 -12.86 -19.76 -17.72
N GLN A 149 -13.24 -19.39 -16.48
CA GLN A 149 -13.84 -20.28 -15.48
C GLN A 149 -12.94 -21.49 -15.13
N HIS A 150 -11.62 -21.33 -15.25
CA HIS A 150 -10.70 -22.36 -14.76
C HIS A 150 -10.76 -22.44 -13.22
N PRO A 151 -10.70 -23.64 -12.63
CA PRO A 151 -10.62 -23.75 -11.19
C PRO A 151 -9.35 -23.10 -10.66
N MET A 152 -9.46 -22.46 -9.50
CA MET A 152 -8.29 -22.02 -8.74
C MET A 152 -7.51 -23.26 -8.28
N THR A 153 -6.19 -23.24 -8.45
CA THR A 153 -5.30 -24.33 -8.03
C THR A 153 -4.33 -23.83 -6.98
N ASP A 154 -3.71 -24.75 -6.23
CA ASP A 154 -2.67 -24.39 -5.25
C ASP A 154 -1.47 -23.72 -5.93
N ASN A 155 -1.11 -24.16 -7.13
CA ASN A 155 -0.06 -23.51 -7.92
C ASN A 155 -0.43 -22.07 -8.29
N HIS A 156 -1.68 -21.82 -8.73
CA HIS A 156 -2.14 -20.46 -8.98
C HIS A 156 -2.03 -19.60 -7.71
N LYS A 157 -2.49 -20.09 -6.56
CA LYS A 157 -2.43 -19.36 -5.28
C LYS A 157 -0.97 -19.08 -4.87
N ALA A 158 -0.08 -20.06 -4.98
CA ALA A 158 1.34 -19.89 -4.69
C ALA A 158 2.00 -18.85 -5.60
N THR A 159 1.71 -18.89 -6.91
CA THR A 159 2.22 -17.89 -7.86
C THR A 159 1.66 -16.49 -7.57
N ILE A 160 0.38 -16.38 -7.20
CA ILE A 160 -0.19 -15.09 -6.77
C ILE A 160 0.55 -14.56 -5.53
N ILE A 161 0.80 -15.40 -4.52
CA ILE A 161 1.53 -14.97 -3.32
C ILE A 161 2.94 -14.47 -3.69
N ASP A 162 3.67 -15.18 -4.55
CA ASP A 162 4.99 -14.74 -5.03
C ASP A 162 4.91 -13.38 -5.73
N ILE A 163 3.99 -13.23 -6.68
CA ILE A 163 3.80 -11.97 -7.41
C ILE A 163 3.50 -10.80 -6.46
N LEU A 164 2.50 -10.95 -5.59
CA LEU A 164 2.10 -9.89 -4.66
C LEU A 164 3.22 -9.56 -3.68
N SER A 165 3.99 -10.56 -3.23
CA SER A 165 5.13 -10.33 -2.34
C SER A 165 6.25 -9.56 -3.03
N ARG A 166 6.52 -9.86 -4.30
CA ARG A 166 7.57 -9.18 -5.09
C ARG A 166 7.16 -7.75 -5.47
N LEU A 167 5.89 -7.52 -5.80
CA LEU A 167 5.35 -6.17 -6.00
C LEU A 167 5.41 -5.37 -4.69
N HIS A 168 5.10 -5.99 -3.56
CA HIS A 168 5.21 -5.33 -2.25
C HIS A 168 6.66 -4.97 -1.89
N ALA A 169 7.60 -5.88 -2.15
CA ALA A 169 9.04 -5.62 -2.00
C ALA A 169 9.51 -4.47 -2.92
N TRP A 170 9.04 -4.44 -4.16
CA TRP A 170 9.29 -3.33 -5.08
C TRP A 170 8.78 -1.99 -4.53
N VAL A 171 7.56 -1.94 -3.99
CA VAL A 171 7.03 -0.70 -3.39
C VAL A 171 7.92 -0.23 -2.23
N CYS A 172 8.46 -1.15 -1.43
CA CYS A 172 9.38 -0.80 -0.34
C CYS A 172 10.68 -0.18 -0.85
N ASP A 173 11.26 -0.75 -1.92
CA ASP A 173 12.49 -0.25 -2.53
C ASP A 173 12.26 1.10 -3.22
N ALA A 174 11.15 1.24 -3.97
CA ALA A 174 10.77 2.49 -4.62
C ALA A 174 10.53 3.62 -3.60
N ALA A 175 9.82 3.35 -2.50
CA ALA A 175 9.67 4.32 -1.43
C ALA A 175 11.02 4.74 -0.84
N THR A 176 11.94 3.79 -0.69
CA THR A 176 13.29 4.05 -0.17
C THR A 176 14.09 4.95 -1.12
N TRP A 177 13.97 4.75 -2.44
CA TRP A 177 14.58 5.64 -3.43
C TRP A 177 14.04 7.07 -3.37
N GLU A 178 12.76 7.22 -3.04
CA GLU A 178 12.12 8.51 -2.75
C GLU A 178 12.41 9.04 -1.34
N ASN A 179 13.37 8.49 -0.61
CA ASN A 179 13.70 8.89 0.77
C ASN A 179 12.47 8.84 1.72
N ALA A 180 11.56 7.91 1.47
CA ALA A 180 10.40 7.57 2.28
C ALA A 180 10.47 6.12 2.77
N SER A 181 9.62 5.78 3.72
CA SER A 181 9.42 4.40 4.18
C SER A 181 8.12 3.83 3.63
N ILE A 182 8.01 2.50 3.65
CA ILE A 182 6.75 1.82 3.35
C ILE A 182 5.60 2.27 4.29
N TYR A 183 5.91 2.72 5.50
CA TYR A 183 4.92 3.20 6.44
C TYR A 183 4.35 4.57 6.02
N ASP A 184 5.19 5.44 5.47
CA ASP A 184 4.76 6.72 4.90
C ASP A 184 3.80 6.49 3.73
N VAL A 185 4.07 5.48 2.90
CA VAL A 185 3.18 5.05 1.81
C VAL A 185 1.82 4.60 2.34
N TYR A 186 1.80 3.75 3.37
CA TYR A 186 0.54 3.29 3.96
C TYR A 186 -0.26 4.44 4.58
N GLU A 187 0.40 5.31 5.33
CA GLU A 187 -0.25 6.44 6.01
C GLU A 187 -0.80 7.45 5.01
N ALA A 188 -0.04 7.80 3.98
CA ALA A 188 -0.50 8.65 2.89
C ALA A 188 -1.69 8.03 2.15
N ASN A 189 -1.64 6.72 1.85
CA ASN A 189 -2.74 6.03 1.18
C ASN A 189 -4.01 6.00 2.04
N ILE A 190 -3.91 5.71 3.34
CA ILE A 190 -5.08 5.73 4.22
C ILE A 190 -5.63 7.16 4.38
N ALA A 191 -4.78 8.17 4.48
CA ALA A 191 -5.23 9.57 4.51
C ALA A 191 -6.00 9.93 3.22
N LYS A 192 -5.48 9.53 2.05
CA LYS A 192 -6.17 9.68 0.75
C LYS A 192 -7.52 8.96 0.74
N LEU A 193 -7.57 7.71 1.20
CA LEU A 193 -8.80 6.92 1.22
C LEU A 193 -9.84 7.45 2.21
N GLN A 194 -9.43 7.99 3.36
CA GLN A 194 -10.33 8.64 4.32
C GLN A 194 -10.96 9.92 3.76
N GLN A 195 -10.23 10.66 2.91
CA GLN A 195 -10.81 11.80 2.20
C GLN A 195 -11.82 11.36 1.15
N ARG A 196 -11.54 10.25 0.45
CA ARG A 196 -12.44 9.68 -0.57
C ARG A 196 -13.71 9.07 0.04
N PHE A 197 -13.59 8.38 1.18
CA PHE A 197 -14.67 7.68 1.86
C PHE A 197 -14.82 8.23 3.28
N ALA A 198 -15.41 9.43 3.37
CA ALA A 198 -15.51 10.19 4.61
C ALA A 198 -16.53 9.58 5.58
N THR A 199 -17.42 8.72 5.10
CA THR A 199 -18.39 8.02 5.95
C THR A 199 -17.72 6.92 6.78
N GLU A 200 -18.16 6.74 8.03
CA GLU A 200 -17.71 5.63 8.89
C GLU A 200 -18.02 4.23 8.31
N GLN A 201 -18.88 4.18 7.29
CA GLN A 201 -19.37 2.96 6.64
C GLN A 201 -18.39 2.35 5.63
N GLY A 202 -17.35 3.10 5.22
CA GLY A 202 -16.38 2.62 4.23
C GLY A 202 -16.81 2.94 2.79
N PHE A 203 -16.59 2.02 1.86
CA PHE A 203 -16.90 2.25 0.43
C PHE A 203 -18.37 2.59 0.19
N THR A 204 -18.62 3.63 -0.61
CA THR A 204 -19.92 3.85 -1.26
C THR A 204 -19.74 4.13 -2.75
N SER A 205 -20.69 3.66 -3.58
CA SER A 205 -20.63 3.89 -5.03
C SER A 205 -20.73 5.36 -5.39
N GLU A 206 -21.48 6.14 -4.61
CA GLU A 206 -21.67 7.58 -4.79
C GLU A 206 -20.34 8.33 -4.60
N GLU A 207 -19.68 8.14 -3.45
CA GLU A 207 -18.37 8.75 -3.16
C GLU A 207 -17.30 8.27 -4.15
N SER A 208 -17.37 7.01 -4.59
CA SER A 208 -16.46 6.47 -5.59
C SER A 208 -16.63 7.07 -6.99
N ILE A 209 -17.80 7.62 -7.34
CA ILE A 209 -18.03 8.27 -8.64
C ILE A 209 -17.71 9.76 -8.53
N SER A 210 -18.02 10.39 -7.40
CA SER A 210 -17.84 11.83 -7.19
C SER A 210 -16.46 12.22 -6.66
N ARG A 211 -15.42 11.40 -6.86
CA ARG A 211 -14.09 11.64 -6.29
C ARG A 211 -13.51 12.94 -6.86
N ALA A 212 -12.97 13.81 -5.99
CA ALA A 212 -12.49 15.13 -6.38
C ALA A 212 -11.22 15.13 -7.26
N ASP A 213 -10.47 14.02 -7.27
CA ASP A 213 -9.21 13.82 -7.98
C ASP A 213 -9.38 13.45 -9.47
N THR A 214 -10.54 12.95 -9.89
CA THR A 214 -10.78 12.52 -11.29
C THR A 214 -11.08 13.69 -12.24
N VAL A 215 -11.44 14.87 -11.72
CA VAL A 215 -11.80 16.07 -12.50
C VAL A 215 -10.57 16.70 -13.21
N ALA A 216 -9.35 16.33 -12.80
CA ALA A 216 -8.12 16.90 -13.36
C ALA A 216 -7.64 16.23 -14.66
N ILE A 217 -7.94 14.94 -14.87
CA ILE A 217 -7.39 14.15 -16.00
C ILE A 217 -8.03 14.54 -17.35
N GLU A 218 -9.30 14.98 -17.37
CA GLU A 218 -9.97 15.43 -18.59
C GLU A 218 -9.38 16.73 -19.19
N ARG A 219 -8.46 17.41 -18.49
CA ARG A 219 -7.89 18.70 -18.92
C ARG A 219 -6.42 18.65 -19.35
N SER A 220 -5.76 17.49 -19.26
CA SER A 220 -4.31 17.35 -19.45
C SER A 220 -3.89 16.46 -20.61
N ILE A 221 -4.83 16.01 -21.47
CA ILE A 221 -4.49 15.37 -22.74
C ILE A 221 -4.53 16.44 -23.85
N PRO A 222 -3.42 16.74 -24.54
CA PRO A 222 -3.41 17.64 -25.71
C PRO A 222 -4.14 17.07 -26.93
#